data_AF-A0A963UNK9-F1
#
_entry.id   AF-A0A963UNK9-F1
#
_cell.length_a   1.000
_cell.length_b   1.000
_cell.length_c   1.000
_cell.angle_alpha   90.00
_cell.angle_beta   90.00
_cell.angle_gamma   90.00
#
_symmetry.space_group_name_H-M   'P 1'
#
loop_
_entity.id
_entity.type
_entity.pdbx_description
1 polymer ?
#
loop_
_entity_poly.entity_id
_entity_poly.type
_entity_poly.pdbx_seq_one_letter_code
_entity_poly.pdbx_strand_id
1 'polypeptide(L)'
;SLIQTIGRAARNAEGRVIMYADRITGSMERALAETNRRREKQVAYNEAHGITPATVKKNVEDILAGLYKGDVDMNRVTAKVDKPMHGANLEAHLDALRTAMRKAAENLEFEEAARLRDEVKRLEAVDLVLSDDPLARQSAVEEAVEAATKAKGRSTAGRPGQRGGKRRRG
;
A
#
# COMPACT_ATOMS: atom_id res chain seq x y z
N SER A 1 7.65 8.28 22.58
CA SER A 1 9.11 8.42 22.75
C SER A 1 9.76 8.64 21.38
N LEU A 2 10.60 9.68 21.19
CA LEU A 2 11.23 10.01 19.90
C LEU A 2 12.07 8.85 19.33
N ILE A 3 12.79 8.13 20.19
CA ILE A 3 13.65 7.00 19.79
C ILE A 3 12.82 5.86 19.17
N GLN A 4 11.63 5.58 19.72
CA GLN A 4 10.76 4.52 19.18
C GLN A 4 10.24 4.89 17.78
N THR A 5 9.92 6.17 17.55
CA THR A 5 9.50 6.65 16.23
C THR A 5 10.65 6.58 15.23
N ILE A 6 11.86 7.01 15.61
CA ILE A 6 13.06 6.89 14.76
C ILE A 6 13.34 5.44 14.40
N GLY A 7 13.20 4.52 15.36
CA GLY A 7 13.44 3.09 15.17
C GLY A 7 12.56 2.43 14.11
N ARG A 8 11.40 3.00 13.76
CA ARG A 8 10.56 2.50 12.67
C ARG A 8 11.25 2.63 11.30
N ALA A 9 12.01 3.70 11.09
CA ALA A 9 12.75 3.93 9.85
C ALA A 9 13.97 3.01 9.68
N ALA A 10 14.51 2.48 10.78
CA ALA A 10 15.74 1.66 10.78
C ALA A 10 15.60 0.27 10.11
N ARG A 11 14.40 -0.11 9.65
CA ARG A 11 14.13 -1.37 8.94
C ARG A 11 14.44 -1.30 7.44
N ASN A 12 14.78 -0.11 6.92
CA ASN A 12 15.10 0.14 5.52
C ASN A 12 16.53 0.67 5.40
N ALA A 13 17.29 0.22 4.40
CA ALA A 13 18.66 0.66 4.15
C ALA A 13 18.77 2.18 3.93
N GLU A 14 17.76 2.80 3.33
CA GLU A 14 17.66 4.24 3.08
C GLU A 14 16.74 4.96 4.07
N GLY A 15 16.44 4.34 5.22
CA GLY A 15 15.56 4.91 6.24
C GLY A 15 16.01 6.30 6.71
N ARG A 16 15.08 7.27 6.65
CA ARG A 16 15.28 8.65 7.10
C ARG A 16 14.16 9.09 8.02
N VAL A 17 14.46 10.04 8.89
CA VAL A 17 13.51 10.66 9.80
C VAL A 17 13.65 12.16 9.68
N ILE A 18 12.53 12.86 9.49
CA ILE A 18 12.46 14.31 9.43
C ILE A 18 11.68 14.74 10.67
N MET A 19 12.26 15.64 11.47
CA MET A 19 11.61 16.24 12.63
C MET A 19 11.36 17.72 12.34
N TYR A 20 10.10 18.13 12.29
CA TYR A 20 9.73 19.53 12.17
C TYR A 20 9.68 20.16 13.58
N ALA A 21 10.53 21.14 13.84
CA ALA A 21 10.57 21.87 15.09
C ALA A 21 11.31 23.21 14.89
N ASP A 22 10.85 24.25 15.57
CA ASP A 22 11.52 25.57 15.54
C ASP A 22 12.80 25.59 16.39
N ARG A 23 12.89 24.71 17.40
CA ARG A 23 14.04 24.58 18.29
C ARG A 23 14.32 23.13 18.65
N ILE A 24 15.58 22.83 18.91
CA ILE A 24 15.99 21.55 19.48
C ILE A 24 15.64 21.54 20.97
N THR A 25 14.78 20.60 21.36
CA THR A 25 14.46 20.35 22.77
C THR A 25 15.46 19.36 23.36
N GLY A 26 15.63 19.34 24.69
CA GLY A 26 16.56 18.39 25.34
C GLY A 26 16.20 16.92 25.10
N SER A 27 14.92 16.60 24.83
CA SER A 27 14.52 15.24 24.44
C SER A 27 14.95 14.88 23.02
N MET A 28 14.91 15.84 22.09
CA MET A 28 15.44 15.69 20.73
C MET A 28 16.95 15.53 20.76
N GLU A 29 17.66 16.35 21.53
CA GLU A 29 19.11 16.26 21.68
C GLU A 29 19.55 14.87 22.13
N ARG A 30 18.93 14.34 23.21
CA ARG A 30 19.20 12.98 23.69
C ARG A 30 18.88 11.91 22.64
N ALA A 31 17.78 12.06 21.91
CA ALA A 31 17.38 11.11 20.88
C ALA A 31 18.33 11.11 19.68
N LEU A 32 18.77 12.30 19.24
CA LEU A 32 19.73 12.48 18.15
C LEU A 32 21.11 11.94 18.53
N ALA A 33 21.61 12.29 19.72
CA ALA A 33 22.89 11.79 20.23
C ALA A 33 22.91 10.26 20.32
N GLU A 34 21.85 9.65 20.86
CA GLU A 34 21.75 8.19 20.93
C GLU A 34 21.66 7.53 19.54
N THR A 35 20.96 8.16 18.60
CA THR A 35 20.83 7.67 17.22
C THR A 35 22.17 7.72 16.49
N ASN A 36 22.89 8.83 16.60
CA ASN A 36 24.20 9.02 15.97
C ASN A 36 25.23 8.06 16.56
N ARG A 37 25.30 7.95 17.90
CA ARG A 37 26.20 6.99 18.59
C ARG A 37 25.99 5.55 18.13
N ARG A 38 24.74 5.13 17.91
CA ARG A 38 24.42 3.78 17.40
C ARG A 38 24.83 3.64 15.94
N ARG A 39 24.52 4.64 15.11
CA ARG A 39 24.83 4.61 13.67
C ARG A 39 26.34 4.55 13.42
N GLU A 40 27.13 5.33 14.15
CA GLU A 40 28.60 5.31 14.07
C GLU A 40 29.17 3.92 14.36
N LYS A 41 28.72 3.28 15.44
CA LYS A 41 29.14 1.91 15.78
C LYS A 41 28.74 0.89 14.71
N GLN A 42 27.54 1.03 14.14
CA GLN A 42 27.06 0.16 13.08
C GLN A 42 27.87 0.32 11.79
N VAL A 43 28.19 1.56 11.40
CA VAL A 43 29.02 1.86 10.23
C VAL A 43 30.42 1.28 10.42
N ALA A 44 31.07 1.56 11.56
CA ALA A 44 32.40 1.02 11.86
C ALA A 44 32.42 -0.51 11.86
N TYR A 45 31.40 -1.15 12.43
CA TYR A 45 31.26 -2.60 12.39
C TYR A 45 31.10 -3.11 10.95
N ASN A 46 30.25 -2.47 10.15
CA ASN A 46 30.02 -2.85 8.77
C ASN A 46 31.29 -2.70 7.92
N GLU A 47 32.04 -1.61 8.08
CA GLU A 47 33.31 -1.37 7.39
C GLU A 47 34.36 -2.42 7.76
N ALA A 48 34.51 -2.71 9.06
CA ALA A 48 35.45 -3.72 9.54
C ALA A 48 35.14 -5.15 9.03
N HIS A 49 33.87 -5.44 8.71
CA HIS A 49 33.41 -6.77 8.28
C HIS A 49 32.98 -6.83 6.80
N GLY A 50 33.12 -5.74 6.04
CA GLY A 50 32.69 -5.67 4.64
C GLY A 50 31.17 -5.86 4.41
N ILE A 51 30.34 -5.49 5.38
CA ILE A 51 28.88 -5.66 5.32
C ILE A 51 28.25 -4.49 4.57
N THR A 52 27.53 -4.77 3.47
CA THR A 52 26.71 -3.77 2.78
C THR A 52 25.28 -3.78 3.33
N PRO A 53 24.75 -2.65 3.84
CA PRO A 53 23.38 -2.59 4.34
C PRO A 53 22.36 -2.97 3.27
N ALA A 54 21.43 -3.86 3.60
CA ALA A 54 20.36 -4.29 2.71
C ALA A 54 19.02 -4.36 3.45
N THR A 55 17.95 -3.95 2.78
CA THR A 55 16.59 -4.03 3.34
C THR A 55 16.12 -5.48 3.38
N VAL A 56 15.71 -5.94 4.56
CA VAL A 56 15.16 -7.29 4.74
C VAL A 56 13.79 -7.38 4.07
N LYS A 57 13.62 -8.36 3.17
CA LYS A 57 12.33 -8.71 2.59
C LYS A 57 11.66 -9.76 3.47
N LYS A 58 10.64 -9.36 4.24
CA LYS A 58 9.78 -10.31 4.96
C LYS A 58 8.55 -10.62 4.11
N ASN A 59 8.18 -11.89 4.03
CA ASN A 59 6.88 -12.28 3.52
C ASN A 59 5.82 -11.80 4.52
N VAL A 60 4.70 -11.27 4.02
CA VAL A 60 3.57 -10.91 4.86
C VAL A 60 2.97 -12.22 5.37
N GLU A 61 3.12 -12.49 6.66
CA GLU A 61 2.44 -13.63 7.29
C GLU A 61 0.93 -13.42 7.21
N ASP A 62 0.23 -14.48 6.85
CA ASP A 62 -1.20 -14.48 6.58
C ASP A 62 -1.98 -14.23 7.88
N ILE A 63 -2.56 -13.03 7.98
CA ILE A 63 -3.33 -12.56 9.15
C ILE A 63 -4.63 -13.39 9.33
N LEU A 64 -4.97 -14.24 8.35
CA LEU A 64 -6.21 -15.03 8.30
C LEU A 64 -6.30 -16.19 9.30
N ALA A 65 -5.21 -16.57 9.98
CA ALA A 65 -5.24 -17.74 10.88
C ALA A 65 -6.10 -17.57 12.16
N GLY A 66 -6.53 -16.35 12.50
CA GLY A 66 -7.14 -16.04 13.80
C GLY A 66 -8.65 -15.76 13.84
N LEU A 67 -9.35 -15.62 12.71
CA LEU A 67 -10.71 -15.06 12.66
C LEU A 67 -11.81 -16.02 12.21
N TYR A 68 -11.55 -17.32 12.15
CA TYR A 68 -12.61 -18.31 11.93
C TYR A 68 -13.40 -18.57 13.23
N LYS A 69 -14.44 -17.77 13.45
CA LYS A 69 -15.66 -18.20 14.13
C LYS A 69 -16.90 -17.71 13.38
N GLY A 70 -17.46 -18.64 12.61
CA GLY A 70 -18.90 -18.87 12.52
C GLY A 70 -19.75 -17.89 11.71
N ASP A 71 -20.27 -18.43 10.61
CA ASP A 71 -21.69 -18.33 10.19
C ASP A 71 -22.22 -16.95 9.74
N VAL A 72 -22.52 -16.79 8.44
CA VAL A 72 -23.85 -17.09 7.88
C VAL A 72 -23.97 -16.67 6.40
N ASP A 73 -24.69 -17.53 5.70
CA ASP A 73 -25.64 -17.34 4.60
C ASP A 73 -25.34 -16.45 3.38
N MET A 74 -25.48 -17.11 2.24
CA MET A 74 -25.47 -16.54 0.90
C MET A 74 -26.84 -15.96 0.61
N ASN A 75 -26.95 -14.64 0.41
CA ASN A 75 -28.05 -14.11 -0.39
C ASN A 75 -27.62 -13.00 -1.34
N ARG A 76 -27.77 -13.38 -2.62
CA ARG A 76 -27.74 -12.64 -3.87
C ARG A 76 -28.33 -11.23 -3.79
N VAL A 77 -27.57 -10.22 -4.19
CA VAL A 77 -28.10 -8.89 -4.54
C VAL A 77 -27.62 -8.48 -5.93
N THR A 78 -28.58 -8.45 -6.85
CA THR A 78 -28.50 -7.78 -8.15
C THR A 78 -28.50 -6.27 -7.93
N ALA A 79 -27.39 -5.57 -8.19
CA ALA A 79 -27.36 -4.11 -8.09
C ALA A 79 -27.46 -3.47 -9.48
N LYS A 80 -28.62 -2.86 -9.75
CA LYS A 80 -28.71 -1.73 -10.69
C LYS A 80 -28.06 -0.52 -10.02
N VAL A 81 -27.17 0.15 -10.73
CA VAL A 81 -26.45 1.34 -10.24
C VAL A 81 -27.42 2.53 -10.32
N ASP A 82 -27.77 3.10 -9.16
CA ASP A 82 -28.53 4.34 -9.08
C ASP A 82 -27.80 5.38 -8.22
N LYS A 83 -27.49 6.50 -8.88
CA LYS A 83 -27.14 7.86 -8.40
C LYS A 83 -25.83 8.11 -7.63
N PRO A 84 -25.22 9.30 -7.82
CA PRO A 84 -23.98 9.68 -7.16
C PRO A 84 -24.26 10.03 -5.69
N MET A 85 -23.75 9.23 -4.75
CA MET A 85 -23.92 9.43 -3.32
C MET A 85 -22.65 10.07 -2.74
N HIS A 86 -22.75 11.33 -2.35
CA HIS A 86 -21.65 12.12 -1.80
C HIS A 86 -21.08 11.53 -0.49
N GLY A 87 -19.73 11.46 -0.42
CA GLY A 87 -18.90 11.51 0.79
C GLY A 87 -18.99 10.32 1.74
N ALA A 88 -19.96 10.31 2.65
CA ALA A 88 -19.99 9.36 3.78
C ALA A 88 -20.36 7.93 3.38
N ASN A 89 -21.13 7.77 2.30
CA ASN A 89 -21.52 6.44 1.83
C ASN A 89 -20.52 5.83 0.85
N LEU A 90 -19.67 6.66 0.23
CA LEU A 90 -18.69 6.17 -0.74
C LEU A 90 -17.57 5.40 -0.03
N GLU A 91 -17.06 5.90 1.09
CA GLU A 91 -16.04 5.21 1.87
C GLU A 91 -16.54 3.85 2.38
N ALA A 92 -17.74 3.80 2.95
CA ALA A 92 -18.37 2.55 3.38
C ALA A 92 -18.60 1.57 2.21
N HIS A 93 -18.97 2.09 1.03
CA HIS A 93 -19.14 1.29 -0.17
C HIS A 93 -17.81 0.75 -0.70
N LEU A 94 -16.76 1.57 -0.72
CA LEU A 94 -15.40 1.16 -1.08
C LEU A 94 -14.89 0.07 -0.14
N ASP A 95 -15.14 0.19 1.16
CA ASP A 95 -14.74 -0.83 2.13
C ASP A 95 -15.51 -2.14 1.97
N ALA A 96 -16.80 -2.07 1.65
CA ALA A 96 -17.58 -3.25 1.30
C ALA A 96 -17.02 -3.94 0.04
N LEU A 97 -16.69 -3.17 -1.00
CA LEU A 97 -16.08 -3.69 -2.23
C LEU A 97 -14.68 -4.28 -2.00
N ARG A 98 -13.84 -3.64 -1.18
CA ARG A 98 -12.51 -4.16 -0.80
C ARG A 98 -12.64 -5.46 -0.01
N THR A 99 -13.64 -5.57 0.86
CA THR A 99 -13.93 -6.79 1.62
C THR A 99 -14.40 -7.91 0.69
N ALA A 100 -15.32 -7.63 -0.22
CA ALA A 100 -15.77 -8.58 -1.23
C ALA A 100 -14.63 -9.04 -2.16
N MET A 101 -13.74 -8.12 -2.56
CA MET A 101 -12.56 -8.42 -3.37
C MET A 101 -11.61 -9.39 -2.65
N ARG A 102 -11.37 -9.17 -1.35
CA ARG A 102 -10.54 -10.07 -0.53
C ARG A 102 -11.18 -11.45 -0.40
N LYS A 103 -12.50 -11.51 -0.12
CA LYS A 103 -13.25 -12.77 -0.04
C LYS A 103 -13.22 -13.55 -1.36
N ALA A 104 -13.37 -12.87 -2.50
CA ALA A 104 -13.25 -13.49 -3.82
C ALA A 104 -11.82 -14.02 -4.07
N ALA A 105 -10.79 -13.28 -3.66
CA ALA A 105 -9.41 -13.73 -3.76
C ALA A 105 -9.11 -14.95 -2.87
N GLU A 106 -9.67 -14.99 -1.66
CA GLU A 106 -9.61 -16.14 -0.74
C GLU A 106 -10.29 -17.37 -1.33
N ASN A 107 -11.43 -17.19 -1.99
CA ASN A 107 -12.17 -18.26 -2.67
C ASN A 107 -11.55 -18.68 -4.02
N LEU A 108 -10.39 -18.13 -4.40
CA LEU A 108 -9.70 -18.35 -5.68
C LEU A 108 -10.51 -17.88 -6.91
N GLU A 109 -11.50 -17.00 -6.71
CA GLU A 109 -12.34 -16.39 -7.75
C GLU A 109 -11.63 -15.15 -8.32
N PHE A 110 -10.50 -15.37 -8.99
CA PHE A 110 -9.63 -14.27 -9.44
C PHE A 110 -10.27 -13.33 -10.47
N GLU A 111 -11.21 -13.81 -11.27
CA GLU A 111 -11.95 -12.98 -12.23
C GLU A 111 -12.86 -11.98 -11.50
N GLU A 112 -13.55 -12.42 -10.45
CA GLU A 112 -14.41 -11.58 -9.64
C GLU A 112 -13.58 -10.60 -8.81
N ALA A 113 -12.49 -11.07 -8.20
CA ALA A 113 -11.56 -10.21 -7.48
C ALA A 113 -10.94 -9.14 -8.42
N ALA A 114 -10.63 -9.48 -9.67
CA ALA A 114 -10.13 -8.52 -10.64
C ALA A 114 -11.19 -7.48 -11.01
N ARG A 115 -12.45 -7.89 -11.20
CA ARG A 115 -13.56 -6.97 -11.47
C ARG A 115 -13.78 -5.99 -10.31
N LEU A 116 -13.83 -6.51 -9.08
CA LEU A 116 -14.02 -5.70 -7.88
C LEU A 116 -12.86 -4.72 -7.65
N ARG A 117 -11.61 -5.16 -7.90
CA ARG A 117 -10.43 -4.27 -7.88
C ARG A 117 -10.55 -3.12 -8.86
N ASP A 118 -10.96 -3.41 -10.10
CA ASP A 118 -11.05 -2.41 -11.15
C ASP A 118 -12.17 -1.41 -10.86
N GLU A 119 -13.26 -1.86 -10.23
CA GLU A 119 -14.34 -1.00 -9.76
C GLU A 119 -13.93 -0.10 -8.58
N VAL A 120 -13.21 -0.64 -7.58
CA VAL A 120 -12.65 0.16 -6.47
C VAL A 120 -11.75 1.27 -7.01
N LYS A 121 -10.85 0.93 -7.94
CA LYS A 121 -9.95 1.91 -8.56
C LYS A 121 -10.69 2.99 -9.33
N ARG A 122 -11.75 2.62 -10.06
CA ARG A 122 -12.59 3.56 -10.79
C ARG A 122 -13.23 4.57 -9.84
N LEU A 123 -13.85 4.07 -8.77
CA LEU A 123 -14.52 4.91 -7.77
C LEU A 123 -13.53 5.82 -7.03
N GLU A 124 -12.35 5.32 -6.66
CA GLU A 124 -11.28 6.14 -6.06
C GLU A 124 -10.80 7.25 -7.01
N ALA A 125 -10.63 6.95 -8.29
CA ALA A 125 -10.22 7.94 -9.28
C ALA A 125 -11.29 9.04 -9.47
N VAL A 126 -12.57 8.65 -9.50
CA VAL A 126 -13.69 9.60 -9.59
C VAL A 126 -13.76 10.49 -8.35
N ASP A 127 -13.63 9.91 -7.16
CA ASP A 127 -13.65 10.65 -5.89
C ASP A 127 -12.51 11.67 -5.79
N LEU A 128 -11.32 11.27 -6.21
CA LEU A 128 -10.14 12.15 -6.22
C LEU A 128 -10.37 13.36 -7.14
N VAL A 129 -10.86 13.15 -8.36
CA VAL A 129 -11.15 14.24 -9.31
C VAL A 129 -12.24 15.18 -8.77
N LEU A 130 -13.31 14.64 -8.19
CA LEU A 130 -14.40 15.45 -7.64
C LEU A 130 -13.99 16.20 -6.35
N SER A 131 -13.04 15.65 -5.60
CA SER A 131 -12.46 16.30 -4.43
C SER A 131 -11.53 17.46 -4.81
N ASP A 132 -10.74 17.29 -5.87
CA ASP A 132 -9.82 18.32 -6.39
C ASP A 132 -10.57 19.44 -7.13
N ASP A 133 -11.57 19.08 -7.97
CA ASP A 133 -12.44 20.02 -8.67
C ASP A 133 -13.91 19.54 -8.64
N PRO A 134 -14.75 20.11 -7.75
CA PRO A 134 -16.17 19.76 -7.66
C PRO A 134 -16.99 20.04 -8.92
N LEU A 135 -16.45 20.83 -9.86
CA LEU A 135 -17.07 21.17 -11.15
C LEU A 135 -16.34 20.52 -12.33
N ALA A 136 -15.53 19.50 -12.07
CA ALA A 136 -14.81 18.76 -13.09
C ALA A 136 -15.77 18.29 -14.20
N ARG A 137 -15.37 18.54 -15.46
CA ARG A 137 -16.14 18.08 -16.62
C ARG A 137 -16.10 16.55 -16.71
N GLN A 138 -17.17 15.96 -17.23
CA GLN A 138 -17.28 14.51 -17.44
C GLN A 138 -16.07 13.91 -18.18
N SER A 139 -15.50 14.65 -19.14
CA SER A 139 -14.30 14.24 -19.88
C SER A 139 -13.06 14.11 -19.01
N ALA A 140 -12.90 14.97 -17.99
CA ALA A 140 -11.75 14.92 -17.07
C ALA A 140 -11.87 13.73 -16.11
N VAL A 141 -13.10 13.39 -15.70
CA VAL A 141 -13.39 12.19 -14.89
C VAL A 141 -13.09 10.93 -15.68
N GLU A 142 -13.51 10.85 -16.95
CA GLU A 142 -13.25 9.72 -17.84
C GLU A 142 -11.75 9.54 -18.10
N GLU A 143 -11.02 10.62 -18.35
CA GLU A 143 -9.56 10.59 -18.54
C GLU A 143 -8.82 10.08 -17.30
N ALA A 144 -9.22 10.52 -16.10
CA ALA A 144 -8.64 10.04 -14.84
C ALA A 144 -8.91 8.55 -14.59
N VAL A 145 -10.12 8.07 -14.88
CA VAL A 145 -10.47 6.65 -14.80
C VAL A 145 -9.66 5.82 -15.81
N GLU A 146 -9.51 6.31 -17.05
CA GLU A 146 -8.66 5.66 -18.05
C GLU A 146 -7.20 5.61 -17.61
N ALA A 147 -6.66 6.68 -17.02
CA ALA A 147 -5.29 6.72 -16.52
C ALA A 147 -5.09 5.71 -15.37
N ALA A 148 -6.03 5.64 -14.43
CA ALA A 148 -6.00 4.70 -13.30
C ALA A 148 -6.09 3.23 -13.75
N THR A 149 -6.84 2.95 -14.82
CA THR A 149 -6.95 1.60 -15.41
C THR A 149 -5.78 1.24 -16.32
N LYS A 150 -5.21 2.19 -17.08
CA LYS A 150 -4.01 2.01 -17.93
C LYS A 150 -2.72 1.83 -17.14
N ALA A 151 -2.64 2.30 -15.89
CA ALA A 151 -1.54 2.02 -14.96
C ALA A 151 -1.43 0.53 -14.53
N LYS A 152 -2.09 -0.38 -15.27
CA LYS A 152 -1.98 -1.83 -15.17
C LYS A 152 -0.52 -2.23 -15.30
N GLY A 153 0.07 -2.64 -14.18
CA GLY A 153 1.42 -3.20 -14.13
C GLY A 153 1.60 -4.25 -15.20
N ARG A 154 2.49 -3.98 -16.15
CA ARG A 154 2.93 -4.92 -17.18
C ARG A 154 3.86 -5.95 -16.54
N SER A 155 3.41 -6.67 -15.51
CA SER A 155 4.16 -7.85 -15.07
C SER A 155 3.99 -8.90 -16.17
N THR A 156 5.06 -9.18 -16.89
CA THR A 156 5.11 -10.28 -17.85
C THR A 156 5.40 -11.62 -17.17
N ALA A 157 5.70 -11.59 -15.87
CA ALA A 157 5.89 -12.77 -15.03
C ALA A 157 4.60 -13.60 -14.99
N GLY A 158 4.65 -14.80 -15.57
CA GLY A 158 3.54 -15.76 -15.57
C GLY A 158 2.86 -16.01 -16.92
N ARG A 159 3.27 -15.34 -18.02
CA ARG A 159 2.79 -15.73 -19.36
C ARG A 159 3.38 -17.09 -19.77
N PRO A 160 2.57 -18.02 -20.34
CA PRO A 160 3.09 -19.27 -20.89
C PRO A 160 4.21 -18.96 -21.90
N GLY A 161 5.41 -19.49 -21.66
CA GLY A 161 6.58 -19.30 -22.52
C GLY A 161 7.63 -18.26 -22.08
N GLN A 162 7.44 -17.49 -20.99
CA GLN A 162 8.50 -16.62 -20.47
C GLN A 162 9.36 -17.32 -19.40
N ARG A 163 10.64 -17.56 -19.71
CA ARG A 163 11.67 -17.89 -18.70
C ARG A 163 12.07 -16.61 -17.96
N GLY A 164 11.83 -16.56 -16.65
CA GLY A 164 12.29 -15.49 -15.77
C GLY A 164 13.81 -15.31 -15.90
N GLY A 165 14.24 -14.30 -16.64
CA GLY A 165 15.65 -14.06 -16.92
C GLY A 165 16.39 -13.66 -15.65
N LYS A 166 17.28 -14.53 -15.14
CA LYS A 166 18.38 -14.10 -14.29
C LYS A 166 19.27 -13.18 -15.12
N ARG A 167 19.28 -11.87 -14.81
CA ARG A 167 20.33 -10.97 -15.31
C ARG A 167 21.68 -11.51 -14.80
N ARG A 168 22.55 -11.91 -15.73
CA ARG A 168 23.98 -12.16 -15.46
C ARG A 168 24.58 -10.85 -14.92
N ARG A 169 25.15 -10.89 -13.72
CA ARG A 169 26.01 -9.82 -13.19
C ARG A 169 27.24 -9.73 -14.09
N GLY A 170 27.44 -8.57 -14.69
CA GLY A 170 28.75 -8.04 -15.07
C GLY A 170 29.16 -7.02 -14.03
#